data_AF-A0A832TJ43-F1
#
_entry.id   AF-A0A832TJ43-F1
#
_cell.length_a   1.000
_cell.length_b   1.000
_cell.length_c   1.000
_cell.angle_alpha   90.00
_cell.angle_beta   90.00
_cell.angle_gamma   90.00
#
_symmetry.space_group_name_H-M   'P 1'
#
loop_
_entity.id
_entity.type
_entity.pdbx_description
1 polymer ?
#
loop_
_entity_poly.entity_id
_entity_poly.type
_entity_poly.pdbx_seq_one_letter_code
_entity_poly.pdbx_strand_id
1 'polypeptide(L)' 'MKIKLLVDGRKIPMNEFVQKIVGNVIKAMVETLHTINSDWKEVSIHIEQDE' A
#
# COMPACT_ATOMS: atom_id res chain seq x y z
N MET A 1 -0.32 -8.14 7.06
CA MET A 1 -0.25 -7.58 5.70
C MET A 1 1.20 -7.61 5.25
N LYS A 2 1.49 -8.05 4.02
CA LYS A 2 2.85 -8.07 3.48
C LYS A 2 2.94 -7.02 2.38
N ILE A 3 3.74 -5.99 2.58
CA ILE A 3 3.85 -4.87 1.63
C ILE A 3 5.11 -5.06 0.80
N LYS A 4 4.98 -4.85 -0.51
CA LYS A 4 6.11 -4.79 -1.44
C LYS A 4 6.23 -3.36 -1.92
N LEU A 5 7.34 -2.71 -1.63
CA LEU A 5 7.67 -1.40 -2.19
C LEU A 5 8.58 -1.62 -3.40
N LEU A 6 8.17 -1.05 -4.54
CA LEU A 6 9.02 -0.96 -5.72
C LEU A 6 9.29 0.51 -6.02
N VAL A 7 10.55 0.85 -6.21
CA VAL A 7 11.00 2.18 -6.68
C VAL A 7 11.87 1.93 -7.91
N ASP A 8 11.49 2.50 -9.05
CA ASP A 8 12.11 2.24 -10.36
C ASP A 8 12.22 0.74 -10.69
N GLY A 9 11.17 -0.03 -10.36
CA GLY A 9 11.15 -1.49 -10.55
C GLY A 9 12.03 -2.29 -9.57
N ARG A 10 12.76 -1.63 -8.66
CA ARG A 10 13.60 -2.29 -7.65
C ARG A 10 12.83 -2.52 -6.36
N LYS A 11 12.91 -3.75 -5.81
CA LYS A 11 12.33 -4.07 -4.50
C LYS A 11 13.11 -3.38 -3.40
N ILE A 12 12.45 -2.51 -2.65
CA ILE A 12 13.04 -1.82 -1.50
C ILE A 12 12.64 -2.56 -0.22
N PRO A 13 13.61 -3.07 0.56
CA PRO A 13 13.31 -3.71 1.83
C PRO A 13 12.78 -2.67 2.82
N MET A 14 11.66 -2.99 3.46
CA MET A 14 11.08 -2.19 4.52
C MET A 14 11.21 -2.93 5.85
N ASN A 15 11.64 -2.23 6.89
CA ASN A 15 11.62 -2.77 8.25
C ASN A 15 10.18 -2.91 8.78
N GLU A 16 10.03 -3.60 9.91
CA GLU A 16 8.70 -3.88 10.49
C GLU A 16 7.90 -2.61 10.83
N PHE A 17 8.59 -1.58 11.32
CA PHE A 17 7.96 -0.31 11.69
C PHE A 17 7.35 0.40 10.47
N VAL A 18 8.12 0.52 9.38
CA VAL A 18 7.66 1.15 8.13
C VAL A 18 6.54 0.34 7.50
N GLN A 19 6.64 -0.99 7.47
CA GLN A 19 5.56 -1.84 6.94
C GLN A 19 4.26 -1.66 7.71
N LYS A 20 4.33 -1.53 9.05
CA LYS A 20 3.15 -1.32 9.89
C LYS A 20 2.48 0.02 9.61
N ILE A 21 3.25 1.11 9.51
CA ILE A 21 2.71 2.44 9.23
C ILE A 21 2.04 2.46 7.86
N VAL A 22 2.78 2.10 6.80
CA VAL A 22 2.28 2.17 5.43
C VAL A 22 1.05 1.28 5.24
N GLY A 23 1.06 0.07 5.80
CA GLY A 23 -0.06 -0.86 5.70
C GLY A 23 -1.33 -0.34 6.35
N ASN A 24 -1.21 0.25 7.55
CA ASN A 24 -2.35 0.81 8.26
C ASN A 24 -2.94 2.03 7.53
N VAL A 25 -2.09 2.91 7.00
CA VAL A 25 -2.54 4.09 6.24
C VAL A 25 -3.26 3.67 4.96
N ILE A 26 -2.67 2.78 4.16
CA ILE A 26 -3.30 2.29 2.91
C ILE A 26 -4.62 1.59 3.22
N LYS A 27 -4.68 0.76 4.27
CA LYS A 27 -5.91 0.11 4.71
C LYS A 27 -7.00 1.13 5.05
N ALA A 28 -6.68 2.14 5.86
CA ALA A 28 -7.63 3.19 6.24
C ALA A 28 -8.12 3.99 5.01
N MET A 29 -7.23 4.29 4.05
CA MET A 29 -7.61 4.94 2.80
C MET A 29 -8.62 4.10 2.01
N VAL A 30 -8.37 2.79 1.86
CA VAL A 30 -9.26 1.86 1.13
C VAL A 30 -10.60 1.69 1.82
N GLU A 31 -10.63 1.53 3.15
CA GLU A 31 -11.87 1.37 3.93
C GLU A 31 -12.76 2.62 3.92
N THR A 32 -12.18 3.80 3.65
CA THR A 32 -12.94 5.05 3.50
C THR A 32 -13.65 5.13 2.14
N LEU A 33 -13.22 4.36 1.13
CA LEU A 33 -13.86 4.35 -0.18
C LEU A 33 -15.17 3.55 -0.13
N HIS A 34 -16.30 4.25 -0.21
CA HIS A 34 -17.65 3.64 -0.15
C HIS A 34 -17.94 2.59 -1.23
N THR A 35 -17.13 2.50 -2.27
CA THR A 35 -17.27 1.54 -3.37
C THR A 35 -16.54 0.22 -3.15
N ILE A 36 -15.75 0.08 -2.08
CA ILE A 36 -14.95 -1.11 -1.80
C ILE A 36 -15.53 -1.86 -0.60
N ASN A 37 -15.93 -3.11 -0.81
CA ASN A 37 -16.38 -4.00 0.26
C ASN A 37 -15.23 -4.39 1.18
N SER A 38 -15.52 -4.63 2.47
CA SER A 38 -14.51 -4.94 3.49
C SER A 38 -13.79 -6.29 3.34
N ASP A 39 -14.13 -7.09 2.32
CA ASP A 39 -13.59 -8.43 2.05
C ASP A 39 -12.52 -8.46 0.93
N TRP A 40 -11.96 -7.31 0.59
CA TRP A 40 -10.87 -7.22 -0.39
C TRP A 40 -9.65 -8.08 0.01
N LYS A 41 -9.03 -8.71 -0.98
CA LYS A 41 -7.89 -9.64 -0.78
C LYS A 41 -6.52 -8.98 -1.00
N GLU A 42 -6.47 -7.99 -1.89
CA GLU A 42 -5.24 -7.31 -2.29
C GLU A 42 -5.56 -5.86 -2.69
N VAL A 43 -4.60 -4.97 -2.40
CA VAL A 43 -4.61 -3.57 -2.81
C VAL A 43 -3.30 -3.33 -3.55
N SER A 44 -3.37 -2.82 -4.77
CA SER A 44 -2.22 -2.37 -5.55
C SER A 44 -2.36 -0.87 -5.81
N ILE A 45 -1.32 -0.11 -5.47
CA ILE A 45 -1.26 1.34 -5.67
C ILE A 45 -0.06 1.61 -6.57
N HIS A 46 -0.30 2.28 -7.69
CA HIS A 46 0.73 2.78 -8.60
C HIS A 46 0.81 4.29 -8.46
N ILE A 47 2.02 4.81 -8.30
CA ILE A 47 2.29 6.24 -8.15
C ILE A 47 3.36 6.59 -9.18
N GLU A 48 3.07 7.59 -10.00
CA GLU A 48 4.01 8.20 -10.94
C GLU A 48 4.38 9.57 -10.38
N GLN A 49 5.65 9.94 -10.50
CA GLN A 49 6.11 11.28 -10.20
C GLN A 49 6.12 12.04 -11.53
N ASP A 50 5.33 13.11 -11.63
CA ASP A 50 5.41 14.04 -12.75
C ASP A 50 6.82 14.68 -12.78
N GLU A 51 7.39 14.88 -13.98
CA GLU A 51 8.69 15.55 -14.19
C GLU A 51 8.72 16.99 -13.63
#